data_AF-A0A2G9ZG96-F1
#
_entry.id   AF-A0A2G9ZG96-F1
#
_cell.length_a   1.000
_cell.length_b   1.000
_cell.length_c   1.000
_cell.angle_alpha   90.00
_cell.angle_beta   90.00
_cell.angle_gamma   90.00
#
_symmetry.space_group_name_H-M   'P 1'
#
loop_
_entity.id
_entity.type
_entity.pdbx_description
1 polymer ?
#
loop_
_entity_poly.entity_id
_entity_poly.type
_entity_poly.pdbx_seq_one_letter_code
_entity_poly.pdbx_strand_id
1 'polypeptide(L)'
;MKQSDDILDLGHARKVLDQNHFGLDQTKERILEYLAVLKLQKERQTEEKIRAPILCFVGLVGTGKTTLAYSIAEALGRKFARIPFGGLGDPAFLRGRSRMINESEPGQIIKALRYAGTRNPVILLDEIDRVAEENRSTIMGVLVELLDPRQNDKFVDYYVDYPF
;
A
#
# COMPACT_ATOMS: atom_id res chain seq x y z
N MET A 1 15.96 7.62 -1.01
CA MET A 1 15.74 6.28 -0.43
C MET A 1 16.21 5.22 -1.40
N LYS A 2 16.79 4.11 -0.92
CA LYS A 2 17.16 2.99 -1.79
C LYS A 2 15.90 2.16 -2.13
N GLN A 3 15.87 1.58 -3.32
CA GLN A 3 14.88 0.58 -3.67
C GLN A 3 15.39 -0.78 -3.20
N SER A 4 14.56 -1.60 -2.55
CA SER A 4 14.92 -2.98 -2.23
C SER A 4 14.72 -3.88 -3.44
N ASP A 5 15.53 -4.93 -3.54
CA ASP A 5 15.32 -5.97 -4.55
C ASP A 5 14.08 -6.80 -4.20
N ASP A 6 13.20 -6.99 -5.19
CA ASP A 6 11.99 -7.79 -5.01
C ASP A 6 12.28 -9.28 -5.21
N ILE A 7 11.70 -10.11 -4.35
CA ILE A 7 11.64 -11.56 -4.52
C ILE A 7 10.33 -11.90 -5.24
N LEU A 8 10.39 -12.07 -6.57
CA LEU A 8 9.22 -12.41 -7.40
C LEU A 8 9.23 -13.89 -7.78
N ASP A 9 9.21 -14.74 -6.76
CA ASP A 9 9.13 -16.20 -6.89
C ASP A 9 7.79 -16.68 -6.32
N LEU A 10 6.94 -17.26 -7.19
CA LEU A 10 5.61 -17.75 -6.81
C LEU A 10 5.65 -18.99 -5.91
N GLY A 11 6.67 -19.84 -6.04
CA GLY A 11 6.87 -20.99 -5.18
C GLY A 11 7.28 -20.58 -3.77
N HIS A 12 8.18 -19.61 -3.66
CA HIS A 12 8.54 -18.98 -2.39
C HIS A 12 7.32 -18.28 -1.77
N ALA A 13 6.58 -17.48 -2.53
CA ALA A 13 5.40 -16.79 -2.05
C ALA A 13 4.34 -17.76 -1.52
N ARG A 14 4.07 -18.87 -2.24
CA ARG A 14 3.17 -19.92 -1.77
C ARG A 14 3.63 -20.49 -0.43
N LYS A 15 4.92 -20.82 -0.30
CA LYS A 15 5.48 -21.36 0.94
C LYS A 15 5.30 -20.40 2.12
N VAL A 16 5.56 -19.10 1.95
CA VAL A 16 5.35 -18.09 2.99
C VAL A 16 3.88 -17.96 3.38
N LEU A 17 2.98 -17.94 2.38
CA LEU A 17 1.53 -17.88 2.63
C LEU A 17 1.03 -19.12 3.37
N ASP A 18 1.50 -20.32 3.00
CA ASP A 18 1.11 -21.58 3.63
C ASP A 18 1.68 -21.74 5.04
N GLN A 19 2.88 -21.22 5.28
CA GLN A 19 3.51 -21.22 6.61
C GLN A 19 2.77 -20.29 7.58
N ASN A 20 2.38 -19.11 7.13
CA ASN A 20 1.80 -18.08 8.01
C ASN A 20 0.28 -18.19 8.15
N HIS A 21 -0.40 -18.89 7.22
CA HIS A 21 -1.86 -18.99 7.18
C HIS A 21 -2.31 -20.41 6.90
N PHE A 22 -3.05 -21.02 7.83
CA PHE A 22 -3.67 -22.33 7.59
C PHE A 22 -4.96 -22.18 6.75
N GLY A 23 -5.18 -23.08 5.78
CA GLY A 23 -6.33 -23.02 4.87
C GLY A 23 -6.27 -21.81 3.92
N LEU A 24 -7.41 -21.15 3.70
CA LEU A 24 -7.55 -19.97 2.82
C LEU A 24 -7.06 -20.20 1.38
N ASP A 25 -7.19 -21.43 0.86
CA ASP A 25 -6.61 -21.83 -0.43
C ASP A 25 -7.05 -20.91 -1.57
N GLN A 26 -8.34 -20.56 -1.62
CA GLN A 26 -8.86 -19.62 -2.62
C GLN A 26 -8.23 -18.23 -2.50
N THR A 27 -8.08 -17.69 -1.28
CA THR A 27 -7.47 -16.37 -1.08
C THR A 27 -5.99 -16.38 -1.44
N LYS A 28 -5.26 -17.43 -1.06
CA LYS A 28 -3.85 -17.60 -1.42
C LYS A 28 -3.66 -17.71 -2.92
N GLU A 29 -4.52 -18.45 -3.61
CA GLU A 29 -4.48 -18.56 -5.07
C GLU A 29 -4.66 -17.19 -5.73
N ARG A 30 -5.63 -16.38 -5.27
CA ARG A 30 -5.82 -15.01 -5.77
C ARG A 30 -4.61 -14.10 -5.54
N ILE A 31 -3.95 -14.25 -4.39
CA ILE A 31 -2.71 -13.51 -4.11
C ILE A 31 -1.61 -13.94 -5.09
N LEU A 32 -1.47 -15.25 -5.35
CA LEU A 32 -0.47 -15.77 -6.29
C LEU A 32 -0.75 -15.33 -7.74
N GLU A 33 -2.01 -15.33 -8.17
CA GLU A 33 -2.44 -14.77 -9.46
C GLU A 33 -2.01 -13.30 -9.59
N TYR A 34 -2.24 -12.50 -8.55
CA TYR A 34 -1.82 -11.11 -8.50
C TYR A 34 -0.29 -10.96 -8.59
N LEU A 35 0.46 -11.74 -7.82
CA LEU A 35 1.92 -11.73 -7.85
C LEU A 35 2.47 -12.17 -9.22
N ALA A 36 1.79 -13.10 -9.90
CA ALA A 36 2.16 -13.54 -11.24
C ALA A 36 2.02 -12.40 -12.26
N VAL A 37 0.96 -11.58 -12.15
CA VAL A 37 0.80 -10.37 -12.97
C VAL A 37 1.95 -9.39 -12.72
N LEU A 38 2.32 -9.14 -11.46
CA LEU A 38 3.46 -8.27 -11.13
C LEU A 38 4.78 -8.79 -11.69
N LYS A 39 5.02 -10.10 -11.61
CA LYS A 39 6.20 -10.75 -12.20
C LYS A 39 6.27 -10.54 -13.70
N LEU A 40 5.18 -10.82 -14.42
CA LEU A 40 5.10 -10.63 -15.86
C LEU A 40 5.30 -9.16 -16.27
N GLN A 41 4.78 -8.21 -15.49
CA GLN A 41 5.01 -6.78 -15.74
C GLN A 41 6.49 -6.41 -15.63
N LYS A 42 7.20 -6.92 -14.61
CA LYS A 42 8.63 -6.67 -14.45
C LYS A 42 9.46 -7.29 -15.58
N GLU A 43 9.10 -8.49 -16.02
CA GLU A 43 9.79 -9.21 -17.10
C GLU A 43 9.59 -8.56 -18.47
N ARG A 44 8.40 -8.02 -18.75
CA ARG A 44 8.07 -7.46 -20.07
C ARG A 44 8.75 -6.12 -20.37
N GLN A 45 9.36 -5.46 -19.38
CA GLN A 45 10.02 -4.14 -19.51
C GLN A 45 9.24 -3.10 -20.34
N THR A 46 7.92 -3.23 -20.43
CA THR A 46 7.09 -2.32 -21.21
C THR A 46 7.03 -0.97 -20.51
N GLU A 47 7.29 0.10 -21.25
CA GLU A 47 7.20 1.49 -20.75
C GLU A 47 5.82 1.81 -20.18
N GLU A 48 4.79 1.14 -20.67
CA GLU A 48 3.46 1.17 -20.07
C GLU A 48 3.43 0.35 -18.78
N LYS A 49 3.46 1.05 -17.64
CA LYS A 49 3.05 0.50 -16.34
C LYS A 49 1.59 0.04 -16.46
N ILE A 50 1.38 -1.22 -16.80
CA ILE A 50 0.06 -1.85 -16.76
C ILE A 50 -0.50 -1.64 -15.35
N ARG A 51 -1.75 -1.16 -15.24
CA ARG A 51 -2.43 -1.01 -13.94
C ARG A 51 -2.56 -2.39 -13.29
N ALA A 52 -1.65 -2.73 -12.38
CA ALA A 52 -1.88 -3.83 -11.46
C ALA A 52 -3.03 -3.41 -10.52
N PRO A 53 -4.15 -4.14 -10.48
CA PRO A 53 -5.26 -3.79 -9.61
C PRO A 53 -4.81 -3.85 -8.15
N ILE A 54 -5.25 -2.90 -7.33
CA ILE A 54 -4.91 -2.90 -5.90
C ILE A 54 -5.63 -4.06 -5.21
N LEU A 55 -4.92 -4.80 -4.38
CA LEU A 55 -5.51 -5.84 -3.56
C LEU A 55 -6.37 -5.21 -2.46
N CYS A 56 -7.66 -5.56 -2.45
CA CYS A 56 -8.60 -5.15 -1.41
C CYS A 56 -9.11 -6.40 -0.69
N PHE A 57 -8.81 -6.52 0.61
CA PHE A 57 -9.28 -7.63 1.44
C PHE A 57 -10.55 -7.20 2.18
N VAL A 58 -11.64 -7.93 1.97
CA VAL A 58 -12.93 -7.68 2.62
C VAL A 58 -13.32 -8.90 3.46
N GLY A 59 -13.78 -8.68 4.69
CA GLY A 59 -14.23 -9.74 5.58
C GLY A 59 -14.33 -9.28 7.03
N LEU A 60 -14.86 -10.15 7.90
CA LEU A 60 -15.05 -9.87 9.32
C LEU A 60 -13.73 -9.60 10.06
N VAL A 61 -13.80 -8.97 11.24
CA VAL A 61 -12.65 -8.79 12.11
C VAL A 61 -12.09 -10.16 12.52
N GLY A 62 -10.76 -10.30 12.59
CA GLY A 62 -10.10 -11.54 13.00
C GLY A 62 -9.84 -12.55 11.87
N THR A 63 -10.26 -12.29 10.62
CA THR A 63 -10.04 -13.21 9.48
C THR A 63 -8.63 -13.18 8.89
N GLY A 64 -7.66 -12.51 9.53
CA GLY A 64 -6.27 -12.49 9.09
C GLY A 64 -5.93 -11.56 7.91
N LYS A 65 -6.78 -10.57 7.59
CA LYS A 65 -6.52 -9.62 6.48
C LYS A 65 -5.19 -8.87 6.63
N THR A 66 -4.95 -8.30 7.81
CA THR A 66 -3.71 -7.58 8.11
C THR A 66 -2.50 -8.53 8.05
N THR A 67 -2.62 -9.74 8.59
CA THR A 67 -1.54 -10.75 8.59
C THR A 67 -1.24 -11.27 7.17
N LEU A 68 -2.24 -11.35 6.29
CA LEU A 68 -2.03 -11.66 4.87
C LEU A 68 -1.20 -10.57 4.17
N ALA A 69 -1.46 -9.28 4.45
CA ALA A 69 -0.68 -8.19 3.91
C ALA A 69 0.80 -8.23 4.38
N TYR A 70 1.04 -8.60 5.64
CA TYR A 70 2.40 -8.86 6.14
C TYR A 70 3.07 -10.01 5.38
N SER A 71 2.39 -11.14 5.20
CA SER A 71 2.92 -12.28 4.42
C SER A 71 3.22 -11.92 2.97
N ILE A 72 2.44 -11.05 2.35
CA ILE A 72 2.72 -10.55 1.00
C ILE A 72 4.01 -9.74 0.98
N ALA A 73 4.21 -8.86 1.96
CA ALA A 73 5.45 -8.08 2.06
C ALA A 73 6.67 -8.98 2.30
N GLU A 74 6.53 -9.97 3.19
CA GLU A 74 7.55 -10.98 3.45
C GLU A 74 7.89 -11.80 2.20
N ALA A 75 6.88 -12.32 1.51
CA ALA A 75 7.04 -13.09 0.26
C ALA A 75 7.72 -12.28 -0.85
N LEU A 76 7.49 -10.96 -0.90
CA LEU A 76 8.11 -10.05 -1.85
C LEU A 76 9.50 -9.57 -1.41
N GLY A 77 9.94 -9.85 -0.18
CA GLY A 77 11.15 -9.28 0.40
C GLY A 77 11.07 -7.76 0.61
N ARG A 78 9.86 -7.19 0.65
CA ARG A 78 9.64 -5.73 0.77
C ARG A 78 9.45 -5.32 2.22
N LYS A 79 9.87 -4.11 2.54
CA LYS A 79 9.54 -3.47 3.83
C LYS A 79 8.04 -3.23 3.91
N PHE A 80 7.51 -3.30 5.12
CA PHE A 80 6.08 -3.14 5.37
C PHE A 80 5.82 -1.88 6.18
N ALA A 81 4.77 -1.14 5.81
CA ALA A 81 4.22 -0.05 6.59
C ALA A 81 2.69 -0.18 6.65
N ARG A 82 2.09 0.26 7.74
CA ARG A 82 0.64 0.25 7.94
C ARG A 82 0.14 1.65 8.25
N ILE A 83 -0.94 2.03 7.59
CA ILE A 83 -1.65 3.29 7.80
C ILE A 83 -3.09 2.93 8.18
N PRO A 84 -3.45 2.98 9.47
CA PRO A 84 -4.83 2.74 9.89
C PRO A 84 -5.73 3.95 9.61
N PHE A 85 -6.95 3.69 9.13
CA PHE A 85 -7.96 4.72 8.83
C PHE A 85 -9.01 4.90 9.93
N GLY A 86 -9.00 4.06 10.97
CA GLY A 86 -9.92 4.17 12.10
C GLY A 86 -9.86 5.56 12.76
N GLY A 87 -10.98 6.28 12.72
CA GLY A 87 -11.10 7.62 13.33
C GLY A 87 -10.55 8.77 12.48
N LEU A 88 -10.26 8.54 11.20
CA LEU A 88 -9.81 9.61 10.31
C LEU A 88 -10.95 10.47 9.79
N GLY A 89 -10.75 11.79 9.91
CA GLY A 89 -11.62 12.81 9.34
C GLY A 89 -10.91 13.87 8.49
N ASP A 90 -9.58 13.85 8.37
CA ASP A 90 -8.85 14.91 7.65
C ASP A 90 -7.96 14.32 6.53
N PRO A 91 -8.16 14.73 5.26
CA PRO A 91 -7.26 14.40 4.15
C PRO A 91 -5.79 14.76 4.40
N ALA A 92 -5.52 15.80 5.21
CA ALA A 92 -4.18 16.18 5.62
C ALA A 92 -3.47 15.07 6.40
N PHE A 93 -4.18 14.10 6.94
CA PHE A 93 -3.56 12.91 7.51
C PHE A 93 -2.72 12.15 6.48
N LEU A 94 -3.18 12.02 5.23
CA LEU A 94 -2.45 11.29 4.19
C LEU A 94 -1.36 12.12 3.53
N ARG A 95 -1.60 13.42 3.30
CA ARG A 95 -0.71 14.32 2.52
C ARG A 95 -0.06 15.47 3.29
N GLY A 96 -0.23 15.53 4.60
CA GLY A 96 0.37 16.54 5.44
C GLY A 96 -0.30 17.91 5.34
N ARG A 97 0.26 18.87 6.07
CA ARG A 97 -0.12 20.30 6.02
C ARG A 97 1.08 21.14 5.62
N SER A 98 0.82 22.31 5.05
CA SER A 98 1.89 23.24 4.66
C SER A 98 2.85 23.51 5.82
N ARG A 99 4.16 23.45 5.55
CA ARG A 99 5.23 23.75 6.52
C ARG A 99 5.16 25.17 7.11
N MET A 100 4.38 26.06 6.49
CA MET A 100 4.15 27.43 6.95
C MET A 100 3.20 27.48 8.15
N ILE A 101 2.45 26.40 8.41
CA ILE A 101 1.56 26.29 9.57
C ILE A 101 2.38 25.77 10.75
N ASN A 102 2.24 26.42 11.91
CA ASN A 102 2.86 25.95 13.15
C ASN A 102 2.43 24.52 13.47
N GLU A 103 3.36 23.69 13.93
CA GLU A 103 3.12 22.28 14.29
C GLU A 103 2.64 21.40 13.12
N SER A 104 2.86 21.84 11.87
CA SER A 104 2.63 21.01 10.71
C SER A 104 3.60 19.83 10.66
N GLU A 105 3.12 18.72 10.10
CA GLU A 105 3.92 17.52 9.89
C GLU A 105 3.65 16.94 8.50
N PRO A 106 4.58 16.12 7.95
CA PRO A 106 4.31 15.32 6.77
C PRO A 106 3.11 14.38 6.98
N GLY A 107 2.44 14.08 5.89
CA GLY A 107 1.39 13.08 5.84
C GLY A 107 1.89 11.68 6.09
N GLN A 108 0.96 10.77 6.37
CA GLN A 108 1.28 9.38 6.68
C GLN A 108 1.94 8.64 5.53
N ILE A 109 1.72 9.05 4.28
CA ILE A 109 2.39 8.42 3.14
C ILE A 109 3.90 8.65 3.22
N ILE A 110 4.34 9.91 3.40
CA ILE A 110 5.75 10.25 3.56
C ILE A 110 6.32 9.65 4.85
N LYS A 111 5.56 9.68 5.96
CA LYS A 111 5.99 9.04 7.21
C LYS A 111 6.17 7.52 7.05
N ALA A 112 5.28 6.83 6.35
CA ALA A 112 5.36 5.40 6.07
C ALA A 112 6.58 5.06 5.22
N LEU A 113 6.86 5.84 4.17
CA LEU A 113 8.06 5.71 3.35
C LEU A 113 9.33 5.95 4.17
N ARG A 114 9.34 6.99 5.02
CA ARG A 114 10.47 7.30 5.92
C ARG A 114 10.72 6.16 6.90
N TYR A 115 9.67 5.63 7.50
CA TYR A 115 9.74 4.51 8.44
C TYR A 115 10.23 3.22 7.76
N ALA A 116 9.68 2.89 6.58
CA ALA A 116 10.10 1.71 5.83
C ALA A 116 11.55 1.81 5.33
N GLY A 117 12.03 3.03 5.06
CA GLY A 117 13.40 3.29 4.60
C GLY A 117 13.67 2.89 3.14
N THR A 118 12.64 2.44 2.41
CA THR A 118 12.72 2.03 1.01
C THR A 118 11.68 2.77 0.15
N ARG A 119 11.91 2.82 -1.17
CA ARG A 119 10.97 3.43 -2.14
C ARG A 119 9.82 2.52 -2.58
N ASN A 120 9.96 1.21 -2.36
CA ASN A 120 9.00 0.18 -2.77
C ASN A 120 8.45 -0.64 -1.59
N PRO A 121 8.03 -0.04 -0.47
CA PRO A 121 7.40 -0.81 0.59
C PRO A 121 6.03 -1.32 0.17
N VAL A 122 5.56 -2.38 0.83
CA VAL A 122 4.13 -2.70 0.87
C VAL A 122 3.50 -1.83 1.95
N ILE A 123 2.60 -0.94 1.53
CA ILE A 123 1.83 -0.09 2.43
C ILE A 123 0.41 -0.67 2.55
N LEU A 124 0.03 -1.07 3.75
CA LEU A 124 -1.34 -1.47 4.06
C LEU A 124 -2.16 -0.24 4.49
N LEU A 125 -3.19 0.07 3.73
CA LEU A 125 -4.25 1.00 4.13
C LEU A 125 -5.34 0.21 4.86
N ASP A 126 -5.36 0.28 6.19
CA ASP A 126 -6.20 -0.60 7.03
C ASP A 126 -7.46 0.13 7.50
N GLU A 127 -8.56 -0.61 7.67
CA GLU A 127 -9.85 -0.09 8.16
C GLU A 127 -10.42 1.11 7.36
N ILE A 128 -10.26 1.08 6.02
CA ILE A 128 -10.77 2.13 5.12
C ILE A 128 -12.29 2.34 5.23
N ASP A 129 -13.02 1.31 5.65
CA ASP A 129 -14.46 1.32 5.89
C ASP A 129 -14.86 2.14 7.12
N ARG A 130 -13.91 2.44 8.02
CA ARG A 130 -14.14 3.24 9.24
C ARG A 130 -14.00 4.74 9.06
N VAL A 131 -13.83 5.21 7.83
CA VAL A 131 -13.80 6.63 7.52
C VAL A 131 -15.19 7.24 7.72
N ALA A 132 -15.25 8.35 8.47
CA ALA A 132 -16.48 9.10 8.70
C ALA A 132 -17.13 9.53 7.37
N GLU A 133 -18.46 9.42 7.28
CA GLU A 133 -19.19 9.61 6.02
C GLU A 133 -18.96 11.01 5.40
N GLU A 134 -18.98 12.04 6.24
CA GLU A 134 -18.70 13.44 5.86
C GLU A 134 -17.33 13.66 5.21
N ASN A 135 -16.32 12.85 5.59
CA ASN A 135 -14.94 12.99 5.12
C ASN A 135 -14.57 11.97 4.04
N ARG A 136 -15.49 11.05 3.73
CA ARG A 136 -15.25 9.93 2.81
C ARG A 136 -14.91 10.42 1.40
N SER A 137 -15.67 11.37 0.87
CA SER A 137 -15.46 11.87 -0.50
C SER A 137 -14.06 12.48 -0.68
N THR A 138 -13.61 13.27 0.29
CA THR A 138 -12.32 13.95 0.24
C THR A 138 -11.16 12.96 0.42
N ILE A 139 -11.29 11.99 1.33
CA ILE A 139 -10.28 10.93 1.50
C ILE A 139 -10.19 10.06 0.24
N MET A 140 -11.33 9.68 -0.37
CA MET A 140 -11.32 8.94 -1.63
C MET A 140 -10.63 9.72 -2.76
N GLY A 141 -10.80 11.04 -2.82
CA GLY A 141 -10.06 11.88 -3.76
C GLY A 141 -8.54 11.75 -3.61
N VAL A 142 -8.03 11.79 -2.37
CA VAL A 142 -6.60 11.58 -2.10
C VAL A 142 -6.15 10.16 -2.46
N LEU A 143 -6.98 9.16 -2.19
CA LEU A 143 -6.68 7.77 -2.52
C LEU A 143 -6.61 7.54 -4.02
N VAL A 144 -7.48 8.15 -4.82
CA VAL A 144 -7.42 8.05 -6.28
C VAL A 144 -6.09 8.57 -6.81
N GLU A 145 -5.61 9.71 -6.29
CA GLU A 145 -4.31 10.29 -6.66
C GLU A 145 -3.13 9.35 -6.28
N LEU A 146 -3.17 8.76 -5.08
CA LEU A 146 -2.14 7.84 -4.59
C LEU A 146 -2.12 6.48 -5.30
N LEU A 147 -3.31 5.99 -5.66
CA LEU A 147 -3.51 4.62 -6.12
C LEU A 147 -3.50 4.51 -7.65
N ASP A 148 -3.67 5.61 -8.38
CA ASP A 148 -3.56 5.63 -9.84
C ASP A 148 -2.08 5.73 -10.28
N PRO A 149 -1.51 4.71 -10.95
CA PRO A 149 -0.11 4.73 -11.42
C PRO A 149 0.23 5.86 -12.41
N ARG A 150 -0.78 6.57 -12.93
CA ARG A 150 -0.62 7.72 -13.84
C ARG A 150 -0.49 9.06 -13.11
N GLN A 151 -0.81 9.09 -11.82
CA GLN A 151 -0.88 10.30 -11.01
C GLN A 151 0.07 10.24 -9.81
N ASN A 152 0.32 9.03 -9.29
CA ASN A 152 1.04 8.86 -8.03
C ASN A 152 2.52 9.26 -8.06
N ASP A 153 3.14 9.35 -9.24
CA ASP A 153 4.48 9.88 -9.47
C ASP A 153 4.56 11.41 -9.31
N LYS A 154 3.39 12.08 -9.26
CA LYS A 154 3.25 13.51 -9.05
C LYS A 154 2.58 13.84 -7.71
N PHE A 155 2.39 12.84 -6.84
CA PHE A 155 1.78 13.07 -5.53
C PHE A 155 2.61 14.08 -4.74
N VAL A 156 1.93 15.11 -4.23
CA VAL A 156 2.57 16.17 -3.42
C VAL A 156 2.08 16.07 -1.98
N ASP A 157 3.02 15.83 -1.08
CA ASP A 157 2.81 16.07 0.34
C ASP A 157 2.99 17.57 0.62
N TYR A 158 1.99 18.21 1.22
CA TYR A 158 1.97 19.67 1.42
C TYR A 158 3.05 20.15 2.38
N TYR A 159 3.54 19.30 3.28
CA TYR A 159 4.63 19.67 4.17
C TYR A 159 5.96 19.70 3.43
N VAL A 160 6.20 18.66 2.62
CA VAL A 160 7.43 18.54 1.81
C VAL A 160 7.43 19.55 0.67
N ASP A 161 6.26 19.77 0.06
CA ASP A 161 5.99 20.72 -1.02
C ASP A 161 6.96 20.52 -2.20
N TYR A 162 7.18 19.24 -2.52
CA TYR A 162 7.94 18.75 -3.66
C TYR A 162 7.36 17.41 -4.09
N PRO A 163 7.16 17.15 -5.41
CA PRO A 163 6.67 15.85 -5.87
C PRO A 163 7.59 14.71 -5.43
N PHE A 164 7.01 13.62 -4.94
CA PHE A 164 7.77 12.48 -4.39
C PHE A 164 7.85 11.27 -5.32
#